data_AF-A0A9X2AVT4-F1
#
_entry.id   AF-A0A9X2AVT4-F1
#
_cell.length_a   1.000
_cell.length_b   1.000
_cell.length_c   1.000
_cell.angle_alpha   90.00
_cell.angle_beta   90.00
_cell.angle_gamma   90.00
#
_symmetry.space_group_name_H-M   'P 1'
#
loop_
_entity.id
_entity.type
_entity.pdbx_description
1 polymer ?
#
loop_
_entity_poly.entity_id
_entity_poly.type
_entity_poly.pdbx_seq_one_letter_code
_entity_poly.pdbx_strand_id
1 'polypeptide(L)' 'MCGEPNQCSLSNPATATHACWCFTTEIAPEARERIPADAQDKACICPRCARGELPEKP' A
#
# COMPACT_ATOMS: atom_id res chain seq x y z
N MET A 1 1.29 9.71 -0.70
CA MET A 1 0.77 8.56 -1.46
C MET A 1 0.68 8.90 -2.93
N CYS A 2 0.90 7.95 -3.86
CA CYS A 2 0.94 8.24 -5.31
C CYS A 2 -0.44 8.30 -5.99
N GLY A 3 -1.53 7.93 -5.31
CA GLY A 3 -2.89 7.95 -5.86
C GLY A 3 -3.32 6.69 -6.62
N GLU A 4 -2.42 5.74 -6.86
CA GLU A 4 -2.75 4.45 -7.47
C GLU A 4 -3.55 3.52 -6.55
N PRO A 5 -4.34 2.57 -7.11
CA PRO A 5 -5.09 1.61 -6.32
C PRO A 5 -4.17 0.78 -5.42
N ASN A 6 -4.58 0.59 -4.16
CA ASN A 6 -3.82 -0.18 -3.19
C ASN A 6 -3.76 -1.70 -3.51
N GLN A 7 -4.62 -2.17 -4.42
CA GLN A 7 -4.80 -3.59 -4.80
C GLN A 7 -5.09 -4.53 -3.62
N CYS A 8 -5.57 -4.01 -2.49
CA CYS A 8 -5.84 -4.80 -1.31
C CYS A 8 -7.07 -5.69 -1.52
N SER A 9 -6.89 -7.01 -1.40
CA SER A 9 -7.99 -7.98 -1.52
C SER A 9 -9.07 -7.74 -0.44
N LEU A 10 -8.64 -7.36 0.76
CA LEU A 10 -9.54 -7.12 1.89
C LEU A 10 -10.36 -5.84 1.76
N SER A 11 -9.98 -4.91 0.86
CA SER A 11 -10.74 -3.68 0.60
C SER A 11 -11.89 -3.88 -0.41
N ASN A 12 -11.97 -5.04 -1.06
CA ASN A 12 -13.03 -5.36 -2.02
C ASN A 12 -13.85 -6.56 -1.52
N PRO A 13 -15.16 -6.41 -1.27
CA PRO A 13 -16.01 -7.52 -0.82
C PRO A 13 -15.95 -8.76 -1.71
N ALA A 14 -15.72 -8.59 -3.02
CA ALA A 14 -15.61 -9.69 -3.96
C ALA A 14 -14.32 -10.52 -3.82
N THR A 15 -13.28 -9.96 -3.20
CA THR A 15 -11.96 -10.62 -3.03
C THR A 15 -11.52 -10.70 -1.57
N ALA A 16 -12.37 -10.31 -0.62
CA ALA A 16 -12.04 -10.25 0.82
C ALA A 16 -11.71 -11.60 1.46
N THR A 17 -11.99 -12.72 0.78
CA THR A 17 -11.61 -14.07 1.21
C THR A 17 -10.23 -14.51 0.72
N HIS A 18 -9.58 -13.72 -0.15
CA HIS A 18 -8.27 -14.04 -0.69
C HIS A 18 -7.16 -13.35 0.11
N ALA A 19 -5.99 -14.00 0.16
CA ALA A 19 -4.78 -13.37 0.69
C ALA A 19 -4.46 -12.08 -0.08
N CYS A 20 -4.06 -11.03 0.63
CA CYS A 20 -3.63 -9.80 0.01
C CYS A 20 -2.19 -9.95 -0.51
N TRP A 21 -1.85 -9.30 -1.62
CA TRP A 21 -0.48 -9.29 -2.17
C TRP A 21 0.55 -8.80 -1.14
N CYS A 22 0.15 -7.92 -0.22
CA CYS A 22 1.07 -7.36 0.77
C CYS A 22 1.54 -8.37 1.83
N PHE A 23 0.88 -9.53 1.94
CA PHE A 23 1.25 -10.55 2.93
C PHE A 23 2.47 -11.37 2.52
N THR A 24 2.79 -11.43 1.23
CA THR A 24 3.89 -12.25 0.69
C THR A 24 5.00 -11.43 0.05
N THR A 25 4.91 -10.10 0.11
CA THR A 25 5.92 -9.19 -0.46
C THR A 25 6.73 -8.54 0.64
N GLU A 26 7.99 -8.26 0.34
CA GLU A 26 8.76 -7.32 1.14
C GLU A 26 8.25 -5.90 0.88
N ILE A 27 8.08 -5.12 1.95
CA ILE A 27 7.69 -3.71 1.89
C ILE A 27 8.90 -2.90 2.34
N ALA A 28 9.31 -1.95 1.50
CA ALA A 28 10.43 -1.06 1.79
C ALA A 28 10.20 -0.33 3.12
N PRO A 29 11.16 -0.32 4.06
CA PRO A 29 11.03 0.37 5.34
C PRO A 29 10.65 1.84 5.19
N GLU A 30 11.24 2.51 4.18
CA GLU A 30 11.02 3.92 3.88
C GLU A 30 9.61 4.20 3.35
N ALA A 31 8.88 3.17 2.90
CA ALA A 31 7.48 3.31 2.50
C ALA A 31 6.60 3.66 3.71
N ARG A 32 6.89 3.11 4.90
CA ARG A 32 6.13 3.38 6.13
C ARG A 32 6.31 4.81 6.60
N GLU A 33 7.52 5.35 6.51
CA GLU A 33 7.83 6.73 6.90
C GLU A 33 7.08 7.77 6.05
N ARG A 34 6.64 7.39 4.85
CA ARG A 34 5.87 8.25 3.93
C ARG A 34 4.36 8.17 4.16
N ILE A 35 3.89 7.24 4.99
CA ILE A 35 2.48 7.17 5.36
C ILE A 35 2.22 8.31 6.35
N PRO A 36 1.23 9.20 6.07
CA PRO A 36 0.82 10.23 7.01
C PRO A 36 0.55 9.64 8.40
N ALA A 37 0.99 10.31 9.46
CA ALA A 37 0.94 9.77 10.83
C ALA A 37 -0.48 9.38 11.27
N ASP A 38 -1.50 10.08 10.81
CA ASP A 38 -2.91 9.79 11.06
C ASP A 38 -3.41 8.51 10.36
N ALA A 39 -2.77 8.14 9.24
CA ALA A 39 -3.06 6.98 8.39
C ALA A 39 -2.15 5.77 8.63
N GLN A 40 -1.07 5.90 9.41
CA GLN A 40 -0.23 4.77 9.81
C GLN A 40 -1.05 3.70 10.52
N ASP A 41 -0.73 2.43 10.24
CA ASP A 41 -1.42 1.23 10.73
C ASP A 41 -2.93 1.13 10.41
N LYS A 42 -3.45 2.04 9.58
CA LYS A 42 -4.87 2.11 9.20
C LYS A 42 -5.09 2.05 7.70
N ALA A 43 -4.17 2.60 6.91
CA ALA A 43 -4.28 2.68 5.46
C ALA A 43 -3.41 1.63 4.75
N CYS A 44 -3.96 1.02 3.71
CA CYS A 44 -3.18 0.22 2.77
C CYS A 44 -2.47 1.12 1.76
N ILE A 45 -1.24 0.75 1.38
CA ILE A 45 -0.48 1.40 0.30
C ILE A 45 -0.54 0.57 -0.99
N CYS A 46 -0.23 1.15 -2.15
CA CYS A 46 -0.15 0.40 -3.40
C CYS A 46 1.20 -0.31 -3.57
N PRO A 47 1.32 -1.30 -4.49
CA PRO A 47 2.59 -1.97 -4.75
C PRO A 47 3.73 -1.03 -5.13
N ARG A 48 3.44 0.09 -5.82
CA ARG A 48 4.45 1.09 -6.20
C ARG A 48 5.01 1.81 -4.97
N CYS A 49 4.13 2.33 -4.12
CA CYS A 49 4.53 2.95 -2.86
C CYS A 49 5.23 1.96 -1.92
N ALA A 50 4.81 0.69 -1.89
CA ALA A 50 5.43 -0.35 -1.07
C ALA A 50 6.87 -0.66 -1.47
N ARG A 51 7.26 -0.40 -2.73
CA ARG A 51 8.64 -0.50 -3.22
C ARG A 51 9.49 0.74 -2.91
N GLY A 52 8.94 1.73 -2.21
CA GLY A 52 9.65 2.98 -1.94
C GLY A 52 9.84 3.87 -3.17
N GLU A 53 9.09 3.60 -4.25
CA GLU A 53 9.13 4.42 -5.46
C GLU A 53 8.46 5.77 -5.19
N LEU A 54 9.13 6.86 -5.58
CA LEU A 54 8.57 8.20 -5.45
C LEU A 54 7.48 8.40 -6.51
N PRO A 55 6.37 9.10 -6.17
CA PRO A 55 5.56 9.67 -7.22
C PRO A 55 6.45 10.59 -8.05
N GLU A 56 6.58 10.33 -9.36
CA GLU A 56 7.21 11.29 -10.25
C GLU A 56 6.51 12.63 -10.05
N LYS A 57 7.31 13.63 -9.71
CA LYS A 57 6.85 15.00 -9.54
C LYS A 57 6.32 15.45 -10.90
N PRO A 58 5.08 15.99 -10.99
CA PRO A 58 4.55 16.49 -12.24
C PRO A 58 5.42 17.60 -12.84
#